data_AF-A0A850HUD6-F1
#
_entry.id   AF-A0A850HUD6-F1
#
_cell.length_a   1.000
_cell.length_b   1.000
_cell.length_c   1.000
_cell.angle_alpha   90.00
_cell.angle_beta   90.00
_cell.angle_gamma   90.00
#
_symmetry.space_group_name_H-M   'P 1'
#
loop_
_entity.id
_entity.type
_entity.pdbx_description
1 polymer ?
#
loop_
_entity_poly.entity_id
_entity_poly.type
_entity_poly.pdbx_seq_one_letter_code
_entity_poly.pdbx_strand_id
1 'polypeptide(L)'
;MSDELVVTIIVKDGCVIDALVPDGVRVIVKDYDVQDADPDHLRDDRGPFTQDEWTHRRLKSPGCEHQHEGEPHCQPAFLNSYHCDACDVSWEDQHSCGCDDECPECGTAISPETSEVIAACACESL
;
A
#
# COMPACT_ATOMS: atom_id res chain seq x y z
N MET A 1 -11.76 -7.52 33.36
CA MET A 1 -11.80 -8.66 32.43
C MET A 1 -10.80 -8.32 31.35
N SER A 2 -9.81 -9.17 31.08
CA SER A 2 -8.82 -8.88 30.03
C SER A 2 -9.47 -9.19 28.70
N ASP A 3 -9.58 -8.21 27.81
CA ASP A 3 -10.02 -8.45 26.44
C ASP A 3 -9.00 -9.34 25.73
N GLU A 4 -9.44 -10.49 25.25
CA GLU A 4 -8.61 -11.40 24.48
C GLU A 4 -8.46 -10.83 23.06
N LEU A 5 -7.24 -10.46 22.68
CA LEU A 5 -6.91 -10.02 21.33
C LEU A 5 -6.68 -11.25 20.45
N VAL A 6 -7.56 -11.47 19.49
CA VAL A 6 -7.46 -12.57 18.52
C VAL A 6 -6.79 -12.06 17.25
N VAL A 7 -5.76 -12.78 16.80
CA VAL A 7 -5.07 -12.56 15.53
C VAL A 7 -5.23 -13.82 14.70
N THR A 8 -5.59 -13.68 13.43
CA THR A 8 -5.66 -14.80 12.48
C THR A 8 -4.50 -14.68 11.50
N ILE A 9 -3.64 -15.70 11.45
CA ILE A 9 -2.55 -15.79 10.47
C ILE A 9 -2.94 -16.88 9.46
N ILE A 10 -2.91 -16.55 8.18
CA ILE A 10 -3.24 -17.48 7.09
C ILE A 10 -1.93 -17.97 6.48
N VAL A 11 -1.71 -19.27 6.60
CA VAL A 11 -0.52 -19.95 6.10
C VAL A 11 -0.92 -20.93 5.00
N LYS A 12 -0.20 -20.90 3.89
CA LYS A 12 -0.36 -21.84 2.78
C LYS A 12 1.02 -22.29 2.33
N ASP A 13 1.21 -23.61 2.18
CA ASP A 13 2.45 -24.22 1.70
C ASP A 13 3.70 -23.81 2.50
N GLY A 14 3.54 -23.60 3.81
CA GLY A 14 4.65 -23.17 4.67
C GLY A 14 5.05 -21.71 4.47
N CYS A 15 4.20 -20.89 3.83
CA CYS A 15 4.32 -19.45 3.64
C CYS A 15 3.15 -18.72 4.31
N VAL A 16 3.41 -17.67 5.10
CA VAL A 16 2.36 -16.72 5.52
C VAL A 16 1.92 -15.98 4.27
N ILE A 17 0.64 -16.10 3.94
CA ILE A 17 0.06 -15.44 2.77
C ILE A 17 -0.83 -14.26 3.14
N ASP A 18 -1.34 -14.21 4.37
CA ASP A 18 -2.21 -13.14 4.85
C ASP A 18 -2.30 -13.13 6.40
N ALA A 19 -2.72 -12.00 6.97
CA ALA A 19 -2.96 -11.85 8.40
C ALA A 19 -4.09 -10.84 8.70
N LEU A 20 -5.04 -11.25 9.53
CA LEU A 20 -6.07 -10.39 10.09
C LEU A 20 -5.68 -10.04 11.52
N VAL A 21 -5.25 -8.79 11.71
CA VAL A 21 -4.80 -8.26 13.00
C VAL A 21 -5.71 -7.09 13.40
N PRO A 22 -6.10 -6.98 14.69
CA PRO A 22 -6.82 -5.82 15.18
C PRO A 22 -6.05 -4.51 15.00
N ASP A 23 -6.79 -3.41 14.84
CA ASP A 23 -6.21 -2.07 14.69
C ASP A 23 -5.27 -1.72 15.85
N GLY A 24 -4.09 -1.19 15.51
CA GLY A 24 -3.06 -0.80 16.48
C GLY A 24 -2.26 -1.95 17.09
N VAL A 25 -2.53 -3.20 16.69
CA VAL A 25 -1.76 -4.37 17.13
C VAL A 25 -0.71 -4.72 16.09
N ARG A 26 0.54 -4.91 16.55
CA ARG A 26 1.67 -5.34 15.70
C ARG A 26 1.92 -6.82 15.91
N VAL A 27 1.91 -7.59 14.82
CA VAL A 27 2.20 -9.02 14.84
C VAL A 27 3.49 -9.28 14.09
N ILE A 28 4.42 -9.97 14.74
CA ILE A 28 5.67 -10.43 14.12
C ILE A 28 5.63 -11.95 14.13
N VAL A 29 5.39 -12.56 12.98
CA VAL A 29 5.47 -14.01 12.84
C VAL A 29 6.94 -14.38 12.73
N LYS A 30 7.47 -15.05 13.75
CA LYS A 30 8.85 -15.59 13.75
C LYS A 30 8.76 -17.10 13.83
N ASP A 31 9.47 -17.77 12.95
CA ASP A 31 9.77 -19.20 13.05
C ASP A 31 8.53 -20.08 13.25
N TYR A 32 7.67 -20.15 12.24
CA TYR A 32 6.56 -21.09 12.25
C TYR A 32 7.02 -22.39 11.58
N ASP A 33 7.34 -23.38 12.41
CA ASP A 33 7.44 -24.77 11.96
C ASP A 33 6.04 -25.22 11.56
N VAL A 34 5.72 -25.18 10.26
CA VAL A 34 4.59 -25.96 9.75
C VAL A 34 5.07 -27.40 9.74
N GLN A 35 4.69 -28.18 10.75
CA GLN A 35 4.86 -29.64 10.69
C GLN A 35 4.23 -30.13 9.38
N ASP A 36 5.03 -30.84 8.58
CA ASP A 36 4.69 -31.39 7.26
C ASP A 36 4.76 -30.43 6.05
N ALA A 37 5.38 -29.25 6.16
CA ALA A 37 5.72 -28.48 4.96
C ALA A 37 6.89 -29.12 4.20
N ASP A 38 6.66 -29.43 2.92
CA ASP A 38 7.68 -29.98 2.03
C ASP A 38 8.78 -28.92 1.78
N PRO A 39 10.04 -29.18 2.16
CA PRO A 39 11.13 -28.23 2.02
C PRO A 39 11.46 -27.84 0.57
N ASP A 40 11.00 -28.60 -0.44
CA ASP A 40 11.14 -28.19 -1.85
C ASP A 40 10.10 -27.15 -2.29
N HIS A 41 9.05 -26.91 -1.50
CA HIS A 41 8.05 -25.84 -1.72
C HIS A 41 8.40 -24.53 -0.97
N LEU A 42 9.43 -24.53 -0.12
CA LEU A 42 9.95 -23.36 0.60
C LEU A 42 11.05 -22.64 -0.21
N ARG A 43 10.84 -22.44 -1.51
CA ARG A 43 11.81 -21.75 -2.38
C ARG A 43 11.18 -20.48 -2.95
N ASP A 44 11.53 -19.34 -2.34
CA ASP A 44 11.54 -18.06 -3.03
C ASP A 44 12.89 -17.93 -3.74
N ASP A 45 12.85 -17.72 -5.05
CA ASP A 45 13.95 -17.44 -5.95
C ASP A 45 14.71 -16.13 -5.65
N ARG A 46 14.34 -15.42 -4.57
CA ARG A 46 14.94 -14.15 -4.13
C ARG A 46 15.97 -14.23 -2.99
N GLY A 47 16.39 -15.43 -2.58
CA GLY A 47 17.48 -15.59 -1.60
C GLY A 47 17.03 -15.52 -0.13
N PRO A 48 17.96 -15.43 0.84
CA PRO A 48 17.63 -15.52 2.27
C PRO A 48 16.81 -14.31 2.73
N PHE A 49 15.49 -14.50 2.83
CA PHE A 49 14.50 -13.75 3.60
C PHE A 49 14.98 -12.40 4.15
N THR A 50 14.81 -11.35 3.35
CA THR A 50 14.79 -9.99 3.88
C THR A 50 13.41 -9.73 4.43
N GLN A 51 13.31 -9.62 5.76
CA GLN A 51 12.32 -8.85 6.51
C GLN A 51 11.26 -8.14 5.63
N ASP A 52 10.14 -8.81 5.37
CA ASP A 52 8.95 -8.09 4.94
C ASP A 52 8.28 -7.53 6.21
N GLU A 53 8.29 -6.21 6.33
CA GLU A 53 7.50 -5.51 7.33
C GLU A 53 6.05 -5.48 6.84
N TRP A 54 5.26 -6.43 7.32
CA TRP A 54 3.82 -6.50 7.04
C TRP A 54 3.11 -5.37 7.80
N THR A 55 3.19 -4.16 7.26
CA THR A 55 2.28 -3.08 7.64
C THR A 55 0.95 -3.32 6.92
N HIS A 56 -0.16 -3.32 7.66
CA HIS A 56 -1.50 -3.46 7.10
C HIS A 56 -1.68 -2.54 5.89
N ARG A 57 -1.69 -3.10 4.68
CA ARG A 57 -2.32 -2.41 3.57
C ARG A 57 -3.81 -2.58 3.77
N ARG A 58 -4.48 -1.50 4.18
CA ARG A 58 -5.93 -1.47 4.40
C ARG A 58 -6.62 -2.00 3.15
N LEU A 59 -7.78 -2.66 3.29
CA LEU A 59 -8.55 -3.06 2.13
C LEU A 59 -9.14 -1.82 1.44
N LYS A 60 -9.21 -1.85 0.11
CA LYS A 60 -9.89 -0.81 -0.67
C LYS A 60 -11.37 -0.78 -0.28
N SER A 61 -11.91 0.40 0.01
CA SER A 61 -13.34 0.55 0.28
C SER A 61 -14.16 0.12 -0.95
N PRO A 62 -15.27 -0.64 -0.76
CA PRO A 62 -16.15 -1.00 -1.87
C PRO A 62 -16.63 0.24 -2.63
N GLY A 63 -16.44 0.24 -3.96
CA GLY A 63 -16.86 1.35 -4.82
C GLY A 63 -15.92 2.56 -4.82
N CYS A 64 -14.73 2.49 -4.24
CA CYS A 64 -13.75 3.58 -4.34
C CYS A 64 -13.27 3.76 -5.80
N GLU A 65 -13.50 4.94 -6.36
CA GLU A 65 -13.08 5.33 -7.72
C GLU A 65 -11.69 6.00 -7.74
N HIS A 66 -11.16 6.37 -6.58
CA HIS A 66 -9.87 7.07 -6.45
C HIS A 66 -8.64 6.15 -6.63
N GLN A 67 -8.86 4.86 -6.97
CA GLN A 67 -7.81 3.85 -7.12
C GLN A 67 -8.18 2.87 -8.23
N HIS A 68 -7.15 2.24 -8.83
CA HIS A 68 -7.32 1.23 -9.88
C HIS A 68 -8.27 0.09 -9.47
N GLU A 69 -9.13 -0.33 -10.39
CA GLU A 69 -10.17 -1.35 -10.14
C GLU A 69 -9.61 -2.73 -9.75
N GLY A 70 -8.42 -3.08 -10.26
CA GLY A 70 -7.78 -4.37 -10.00
C GLY A 70 -7.02 -4.45 -8.67
N GLU A 71 -6.93 -3.34 -7.92
CA GLU A 71 -6.15 -3.29 -6.70
C GLU A 71 -7.03 -3.58 -5.46
N PRO A 72 -6.81 -4.70 -4.75
CA PRO A 72 -7.62 -5.07 -3.58
C PRO A 72 -7.26 -4.25 -2.33
N HIS A 73 -6.08 -3.65 -2.29
CA HIS A 73 -5.62 -2.88 -1.14
C HIS A 73 -5.67 -1.37 -1.39
N CYS A 74 -6.12 -0.65 -0.37
CA CYS A 74 -6.08 0.78 -0.35
C CYS A 74 -4.64 1.29 -0.48
N GLN A 75 -4.39 2.08 -1.53
CA GLN A 75 -3.13 2.78 -1.74
C GLN A 75 -3.05 4.05 -0.88
N PRO A 76 -1.85 4.52 -0.53
CA PRO A 76 -1.68 5.83 0.09
C PRO A 76 -2.23 6.96 -0.78
N ALA A 77 -2.62 8.07 -0.16
CA ALA A 77 -2.88 9.31 -0.87
C ALA A 77 -1.64 10.19 -0.89
N PHE A 78 -1.41 10.82 -2.03
CA PHE A 78 -0.30 11.72 -2.29
C PHE A 78 -0.84 13.11 -2.61
N LEU A 79 -0.18 14.15 -2.09
CA LEU A 79 -0.29 15.51 -2.59
C LEU A 79 0.84 15.71 -3.60
N ASN A 80 0.48 15.82 -4.87
CA ASN A 80 1.38 16.06 -5.98
C ASN A 80 1.47 17.57 -6.22
N SER A 81 2.69 18.12 -6.27
CA SER A 81 2.94 19.52 -6.59
C SER A 81 3.58 19.63 -7.97
N TYR A 82 3.06 20.53 -8.80
CA TYR A 82 3.47 20.71 -10.20
C TYR A 82 3.92 22.15 -10.45
N HIS A 83 4.79 22.34 -11.44
CA HIS A 83 5.19 23.66 -11.93
C HIS A 83 5.33 23.64 -13.46
N CYS A 84 4.78 24.65 -14.12
CA CYS A 84 4.93 24.85 -15.56
C CYS A 84 5.92 25.99 -15.85
N ASP A 85 7.13 25.65 -16.28
CA ASP A 85 8.17 26.62 -16.64
C ASP A 85 7.73 27.61 -17.74
N ALA A 86 6.84 27.18 -18.64
CA ALA A 86 6.38 28.01 -19.76
C ALA A 86 5.35 29.07 -19.33
N CYS A 87 4.52 28.74 -18.34
CA CYS A 87 3.42 29.59 -17.88
C CYS A 87 3.72 30.25 -16.53
N ASP A 88 4.80 29.83 -15.86
CA ASP A 88 5.18 30.23 -14.50
C ASP A 88 4.03 30.06 -13.50
N VAL A 89 3.33 28.92 -13.60
CA VAL A 89 2.21 28.57 -12.72
C VAL A 89 2.52 27.27 -11.99
N SER A 90 2.18 27.24 -10.70
CA SER A 90 2.26 26.05 -9.85
C SER A 90 0.88 25.69 -9.33
N TRP A 91 0.63 24.39 -9.21
CA TRP A 91 -0.61 23.86 -8.65
C TRP A 91 -0.36 22.53 -7.95
N GLU A 92 -1.37 22.06 -7.22
CA GLU A 92 -1.32 20.82 -6.46
C GLU A 92 -2.59 20.01 -6.72
N ASP A 93 -2.45 18.68 -6.79
CA ASP A 93 -3.58 17.76 -6.85
C ASP A 93 -3.35 16.51 -6.00
N GLN A 94 -4.43 15.85 -5.61
CA GLN A 94 -4.38 14.68 -4.75
C GLN A 94 -4.75 13.41 -5.50
N HIS A 95 -3.86 12.43 -5.44
CA HIS A 95 -4.03 11.15 -6.12
C HIS A 95 -3.55 9.97 -5.28
N SER A 96 -3.97 8.77 -5.65
CA SER A 96 -3.46 7.54 -5.03
C SER A 96 -2.05 7.15 -5.49
N CYS A 97 -1.43 7.97 -6.33
CA CYS A 97 -0.05 7.84 -6.81
C CYS A 97 0.50 9.19 -7.29
N GLY A 98 1.81 9.24 -7.58
CA GLY A 98 2.38 10.32 -8.38
C GLY A 98 2.02 10.13 -9.84
N CYS A 99 1.19 11.00 -10.40
CA CYS A 99 0.77 10.96 -11.79
C CYS A 99 0.97 12.31 -12.48
N ASP A 100 1.18 12.27 -13.79
CA ASP A 100 1.25 13.48 -14.60
C ASP A 100 -0.12 14.19 -14.63
N ASP A 101 -0.10 15.51 -14.69
CA ASP A 101 -1.28 16.36 -14.84
C ASP A 101 -1.06 17.42 -15.92
N GLU A 102 -2.13 18.01 -16.42
CA GLU A 102 -2.09 19.02 -17.47
C GLU A 102 -2.03 20.43 -16.88
N CYS A 103 -1.08 21.25 -17.35
CA CYS A 103 -1.00 22.65 -16.94
C CYS A 103 -2.33 23.37 -17.25
N PRO A 104 -2.95 24.03 -16.25
CA PRO A 104 -4.28 24.62 -16.41
C PRO A 104 -4.32 25.77 -17.44
N GLU A 105 -3.17 26.37 -17.75
CA GLU A 105 -3.06 27.49 -18.68
C GLU A 105 -2.77 27.05 -20.13
N CYS A 106 -1.94 26.03 -20.32
CA CYS A 106 -1.46 25.63 -21.66
C CYS A 106 -1.72 24.18 -22.04
N GLY A 107 -2.25 23.36 -21.13
CA GLY A 107 -2.56 21.94 -21.36
C GLY A 107 -1.33 21.06 -21.56
N THR A 108 -0.12 21.54 -21.27
CA THR A 108 1.09 20.71 -21.36
C THR A 108 1.07 19.69 -20.24
N ALA A 109 1.33 18.41 -20.55
CA ALA A 109 1.49 17.37 -19.54
C ALA A 109 2.77 17.60 -18.72
N ILE A 110 2.63 17.59 -17.40
CA ILE A 110 3.70 17.87 -16.43
C ILE A 110 3.71 16.77 -15.37
N SER A 111 4.89 16.20 -15.12
CA SER A 111 5.11 15.31 -13.97
C SER A 111 5.28 16.11 -12.69
N PRO A 112 4.85 15.59 -11.53
CA PRO A 112 4.98 16.31 -10.27
C PRO A 112 6.45 16.49 -9.89
N GLU A 113 6.78 17.66 -9.34
CA GLU A 113 8.10 17.94 -8.76
C GLU A 113 8.27 17.20 -7.43
N THR A 114 7.19 17.14 -6.65
CA THR A 114 7.12 16.42 -5.36
C THR A 114 5.81 15.68 -5.22
N SER A 115 5.86 14.51 -4.58
CA SER A 115 4.69 13.70 -4.23
C SER A 115 4.79 13.32 -2.75
N GLU A 116 4.10 14.05 -1.88
CA GLU A 116 4.14 13.82 -0.43
C GLU A 116 3.00 12.91 0.01
N VAL A 117 3.29 11.89 0.82
CA VAL A 117 2.25 11.02 1.38
C VAL A 117 1.46 11.81 2.44
N ILE A 118 0.17 11.99 2.19
CA ILE A 118 -0.73 12.73 3.11
C ILE A 118 -1.67 11.80 3.89
N ALA A 119 -1.90 10.58 3.40
CA ALA A 119 -2.65 9.56 4.12
C ALA A 119 -2.20 8.14 3.72
N ALA A 120 -2.36 7.19 4.65
CA ALA A 120 -2.07 5.78 4.38
C ALA A 120 -3.14 5.09 3.49
N CYS A 121 -4.31 5.71 3.30
CA CYS A 121 -5.40 5.14 2.52
C CYS A 121 -6.22 6.21 1.79
N ALA A 122 -6.12 6.24 0.47
CA ALA A 122 -6.82 7.16 -0.41
C ALA A 122 -8.34 7.02 -0.40
N CYS A 123 -8.90 5.88 0.04
CA CYS A 123 -10.35 5.73 0.18
C CYS A 123 -10.98 6.62 1.26
N GLU A 124 -10.17 7.14 2.19
CA GLU A 124 -10.64 7.95 3.32
C GLU A 124 -10.29 9.44 3.19
N SER A 125 -9.35 9.77 2.30
CA SER A 125 -8.76 11.10 2.20
C SER A 125 -9.01 11.79 0.85
N LEU A 126 -9.39 11.03 -0.18
CA LEU A 126 -9.82 11.52 -1.50
C LEU A 126 -11.31 11.24 -1.63
#